data_AF-A0A923UAP6-F1
#
_entry.id   AF-A0A923UAP6-F1
#
_cell.length_a   1.000
_cell.length_b   1.000
_cell.length_c   1.000
_cell.angle_alpha   90.00
_cell.angle_beta   90.00
_cell.angle_gamma   90.00
#
_symmetry.space_group_name_H-M   'P 1'
#
loop_
_entity.id
_entity.type
_entity.pdbx_description
1 polymer ?
#
loop_
_entity_poly.entity_id
_entity_poly.type
_entity_poly.pdbx_seq_one_letter_code
_entity_poly.pdbx_strand_id
1 'polypeptide(L)'
;LWQLDDQGRATSVNHDSSARARRQDREPHFLETGGFYVMRAEGFSRARFRFFGRIGVAIVGERTGIEIDTLDQLGLANAIAPLVDPTPSLHPLTSSQWEHS
;
A
#
# COMPACT_ATOMS: atom_id res chain seq x y z
N LEU A 1 -1.27 16.30 2.54
CA LEU A 1 -2.55 16.16 3.27
C LEU A 1 -3.05 17.54 3.66
N TRP A 2 -4.37 17.72 3.68
CA TRP A 2 -5.04 18.90 4.22
C TRP A 2 -5.84 18.47 5.44
N GLN A 3 -5.87 19.31 6.46
CA GLN A 3 -6.69 19.14 7.66
C GLN A 3 -7.61 20.34 7.78
N LEU A 4 -8.83 20.13 8.26
CA LEU A 4 -9.73 21.22 8.60
C LEU A 4 -9.51 21.62 10.05
N ASP A 5 -9.40 22.92 10.30
CA ASP A 5 -9.45 23.47 11.66
C ASP A 5 -10.90 23.50 12.20
N ASP A 6 -11.07 23.92 13.45
CA ASP A 6 -12.37 23.99 14.13
C ASP A 6 -13.37 24.95 13.46
N GLN A 7 -12.90 25.81 12.56
CA GLN A 7 -13.71 26.75 11.77
C GLN A 7 -13.94 26.24 10.33
N GLY A 8 -13.51 25.02 10.01
CA GLY A 8 -13.64 24.40 8.70
C GLY A 8 -12.64 24.91 7.66
N ARG A 9 -11.58 25.62 8.05
CA ARG A 9 -10.58 26.14 7.11
C ARG A 9 -9.53 25.05 6.86
N ALA A 10 -9.19 24.87 5.58
CA ALA A 10 -8.17 23.92 5.17
C ALA A 10 -6.76 24.46 5.50
N THR A 11 -6.02 23.68 6.27
CA THR A 11 -4.61 23.90 6.62
C THR A 11 -3.77 22.77 6.02
N SER A 12 -2.59 23.11 5.50
CA SER A 12 -1.71 22.12 4.90
C SER A 12 -0.92 21.39 5.98
N VAL A 13 -0.95 20.05 5.95
CA VAL A 13 -0.32 19.23 7.00
C VAL A 13 1.18 19.01 6.73
N ASN A 14 1.56 18.85 5.45
CA ASN A 14 2.93 18.45 5.04
C ASN A 14 3.50 19.28 3.87
N HIS A 15 2.98 20.47 3.60
CA HIS A 15 3.53 21.35 2.57
C HIS A 15 3.23 22.81 2.85
N ASP A 16 4.09 23.71 2.39
CA ASP A 16 3.78 25.13 2.34
C ASP A 16 2.73 25.38 1.24
N SER A 17 1.57 25.92 1.62
CA SER A 17 0.50 26.24 0.68
C SER A 17 0.78 27.51 -0.13
N SER A 18 1.74 28.34 0.29
CA SER A 18 2.11 29.60 -0.37
C SER A 18 3.00 29.42 -1.60
N ALA A 19 3.67 28.26 -1.72
CA ALA A 19 4.55 27.94 -2.84
C ALA A 19 4.24 26.56 -3.43
N ARG A 20 3.60 26.53 -4.60
CA ARG A 20 3.26 25.28 -5.30
C ARG A 20 4.33 24.89 -6.31
N ALA A 21 5.44 24.32 -5.84
CA ALA A 21 6.44 23.70 -6.71
C ALA A 21 5.81 22.55 -7.55
N ARG A 22 6.27 22.34 -8.79
CA ARG A 22 5.79 21.23 -9.63
C ARG A 22 6.15 19.89 -8.97
N ARG A 23 5.30 18.87 -9.12
CA ARG A 23 5.49 17.58 -8.45
C ARG A 23 6.79 16.88 -8.88
N GLN A 24 7.19 17.04 -10.13
CA GLN A 24 8.42 16.46 -10.68
C GLN A 24 9.72 17.07 -10.15
N ASP A 25 9.65 18.27 -9.55
CA ASP A 25 10.81 18.99 -9.03
C ASP A 25 10.94 18.83 -7.49
N ARG A 26 10.08 18.01 -6.86
CA ARG A 26 10.08 17.79 -5.41
C ARG A 26 10.89 16.55 -5.08
N GLU A 27 11.52 16.59 -3.90
CA GLU A 27 12.06 15.38 -3.29
C GLU A 27 10.95 14.32 -3.13
N PRO A 28 11.26 13.03 -3.37
CA PRO A 28 10.27 11.96 -3.23
C PRO A 28 9.74 11.89 -1.80
N HIS A 29 8.42 11.87 -1.68
CA HIS A 29 7.74 11.54 -0.43
C HIS A 29 7.07 10.18 -0.56
N PHE A 30 7.17 9.37 0.48
CA PHE A 30 6.61 8.03 0.51
C PHE A 30 5.44 7.97 1.48
N LEU A 31 4.39 7.29 1.05
CA LEU A 31 3.25 6.93 1.89
C LEU A 31 3.38 5.46 2.27
N GLU A 32 3.21 5.16 3.54
CA GLU A 32 3.10 3.79 4.04
C GLU A 32 1.76 3.18 3.58
N THR A 33 1.75 1.90 3.18
CA THR A 33 0.56 1.21 2.65
C THR A 33 0.06 0.07 3.55
N GLY A 34 0.64 -0.11 4.74
CA GLY A 34 0.32 -1.20 5.66
C GLY A 34 0.64 -2.63 5.19
N GLY A 35 1.11 -2.81 3.94
CA GLY A 35 1.21 -4.13 3.30
C GLY A 35 2.20 -5.10 3.95
N PHE A 36 3.36 -4.61 4.42
CA PHE A 36 4.31 -5.43 5.17
C PHE A 36 5.21 -4.61 6.09
N TYR A 37 5.69 -5.28 7.13
CA TYR A 37 6.72 -4.77 8.04
C TYR A 37 7.73 -5.87 8.31
N VAL A 38 9.02 -5.58 8.10
CA VAL A 38 10.11 -6.53 8.36
C VAL A 38 11.01 -5.96 9.44
N MET A 39 11.15 -6.69 10.54
CA MET A 39 11.95 -6.27 11.69
C MET A 39 12.45 -7.48 12.47
N ARG A 40 13.48 -7.27 13.32
CA ARG A 40 13.92 -8.31 14.24
C ARG A 40 12.92 -8.46 15.39
N ALA A 41 12.46 -9.68 15.64
CA ALA A 41 11.47 -10.00 16.68
C ALA A 41 11.90 -9.52 18.08
N GLU A 42 13.17 -9.72 18.43
CA GLU A 42 13.74 -9.26 19.70
C GLU A 42 13.64 -7.73 19.88
N GLY A 43 13.87 -6.99 18.78
CA GLY A 43 13.73 -5.54 18.77
C GLY A 43 12.28 -5.10 18.96
N PHE A 44 11.34 -5.77 18.29
CA PHE A 44 9.91 -5.48 18.43
C PHE A 44 9.41 -5.73 19.85
N SER A 45 9.85 -6.83 20.47
CA SER A 45 9.50 -7.17 21.86
C SER A 45 9.90 -6.08 22.85
N ARG A 46 11.07 -5.43 22.65
CA ARG A 46 11.53 -4.31 23.48
C ARG A 46 10.84 -2.99 23.14
N ALA A 47 10.74 -2.66 21.85
CA ALA A 47 10.26 -1.35 21.42
C ALA A 47 8.74 -1.22 21.58
N ARG A 48 7.98 -2.29 21.34
CA ARG A 48 6.50 -2.33 21.36
C ARG A 48 5.79 -1.48 20.30
N PHE A 49 6.52 -0.98 19.30
CA PHE A 49 5.99 -0.35 18.09
C PHE A 49 6.82 -0.76 16.88
N ARG A 50 6.36 -0.45 15.66
CA ARG A 50 6.90 -1.00 14.40
C ARG A 50 8.17 -0.31 13.88
N PHE A 51 8.48 0.90 14.36
CA PHE A 51 9.50 1.78 13.78
C PHE A 51 10.68 1.99 14.73
N PHE A 52 11.67 1.09 14.76
CA PHE A 52 12.81 1.20 15.66
C PHE A 52 14.14 0.85 15.01
N GLY A 53 15.23 1.39 15.55
CA GLY A 53 16.58 1.21 15.00
C GLY A 53 16.74 1.94 13.67
N ARG A 54 17.24 1.24 12.64
CA ARG A 54 17.37 1.79 11.29
C ARG A 54 16.11 1.50 10.49
N ILE A 55 15.47 2.55 9.98
CA ILE A 55 14.26 2.47 9.16
C ILE A 55 14.64 2.59 7.69
N GLY A 56 14.07 1.73 6.85
CA GLY A 56 14.16 1.79 5.39
C GLY A 56 12.79 1.57 4.77
N VAL A 57 12.62 1.98 3.52
CA VAL A 57 11.38 1.81 2.76
C VAL A 57 11.60 0.85 1.61
N ALA A 58 10.62 0.00 1.34
CA ALA A 58 10.57 -0.82 0.14
C ALA A 58 9.41 -0.30 -0.71
N ILE A 59 9.74 0.16 -1.91
CA ILE A 59 8.76 0.81 -2.80
C ILE A 59 7.93 -0.27 -3.47
N VAL A 60 6.61 -0.15 -3.32
CA VAL A 60 5.62 -0.99 -4.01
C VAL A 60 5.00 -0.20 -5.15
N GLY A 61 4.47 -0.91 -6.15
CA GLY A 61 3.68 -0.26 -7.19
C GLY A 61 2.37 0.29 -6.61
N GLU A 62 1.90 1.42 -7.11
CA GLU A 62 0.65 2.05 -6.62
C GLU A 62 -0.54 1.08 -6.65
N ARG A 63 -0.62 0.24 -7.69
CA ARG A 63 -1.67 -0.78 -7.85
C ARG A 63 -1.70 -1.84 -6.74
N THR A 64 -0.58 -2.07 -6.05
CA THR A 64 -0.47 -3.04 -4.94
C THR A 64 -0.48 -2.34 -3.58
N GLY A 65 -0.60 -1.01 -3.55
CA GLY A 65 -0.58 -0.21 -2.32
C GLY A 65 -1.96 0.22 -1.83
N ILE A 66 -3.05 -0.35 -2.37
CA ILE A 66 -4.41 0.01 -1.98
C ILE A 66 -4.73 -0.48 -0.56
N GLU A 67 -5.17 0.43 0.31
CA GLU A 67 -5.75 0.10 1.61
C GLU A 67 -7.27 -0.01 1.47
N ILE A 68 -7.85 -1.06 2.07
CA ILE A 68 -9.29 -1.38 1.96
C ILE A 68 -9.93 -1.20 3.34
N ASP A 69 -10.51 -0.02 3.56
CA ASP A 69 -11.29 0.32 4.75
C ASP A 69 -12.79 0.44 4.46
N THR A 70 -13.15 0.62 3.19
CA THR A 70 -14.51 0.88 2.72
C THR A 70 -14.89 -0.07 1.57
N LEU A 71 -16.19 -0.21 1.35
CA LEU A 71 -16.73 -1.03 0.25
C LEU A 71 -16.31 -0.51 -1.13
N ASP A 72 -16.18 0.81 -1.29
CA ASP A 72 -15.73 1.41 -2.55
C ASP A 72 -14.26 1.05 -2.86
N GLN A 73 -13.41 1.04 -1.84
CA GLN A 73 -12.02 0.59 -1.98
C GLN A 73 -11.93 -0.90 -2.31
N LEU A 74 -12.79 -1.73 -1.72
CA LEU A 74 -12.88 -3.15 -2.08
C LEU A 74 -13.30 -3.32 -3.55
N GLY A 75 -14.29 -2.54 -4.01
CA GLY A 75 -14.72 -2.53 -5.40
C GLY A 75 -13.58 -2.18 -6.35
N LEU A 76 -12.79 -1.16 -6.01
CA LEU A 76 -11.61 -0.77 -6.78
C LEU A 76 -10.54 -1.87 -6.80
N ALA A 77 -10.23 -2.47 -5.64
CA ALA A 77 -9.26 -3.56 -5.54
C ALA A 77 -9.64 -4.75 -6.44
N ASN A 78 -10.92 -5.15 -6.42
CA ASN A 78 -11.42 -6.21 -7.30
C ASN A 78 -11.30 -5.86 -8.79
N ALA A 79 -11.59 -4.60 -9.15
CA ALA A 79 -11.50 -4.15 -10.54
C ALA A 79 -10.05 -4.19 -11.08
N ILE A 80 -9.05 -3.95 -10.24
CA ILE A 80 -7.63 -3.93 -10.64
C ILE A 80 -6.91 -5.27 -10.42
N ALA A 81 -7.49 -6.23 -9.68
CA ALA A 81 -6.84 -7.50 -9.34
C ALA A 81 -6.28 -8.25 -10.57
N PRO A 82 -6.98 -8.37 -11.72
CA PRO A 82 -6.43 -9.05 -12.90
C PRO A 82 -5.21 -8.36 -13.52
N LEU A 83 -4.97 -7.08 -13.22
CA LEU A 83 -3.79 -6.32 -13.68
C LEU A 83 -2.61 -6.43 -12.70
N VAL A 84 -2.86 -6.92 -11.49
CA VAL A 84 -1.87 -7.10 -10.42
C VAL A 84 -1.35 -8.53 -10.45
N ASP A 85 -2.27 -9.49 -10.42
CA ASP A 85 -1.98 -10.91 -10.55
C ASP A 85 -2.82 -11.45 -11.72
N PRO A 86 -2.25 -11.42 -12.95
CA PRO A 86 -2.94 -11.99 -14.09
C PRO A 86 -3.07 -13.48 -13.84
N THR A 87 -4.30 -13.92 -13.54
CA THR A 87 -4.62 -15.33 -13.28
C THR A 87 -3.87 -16.19 -14.28
N PRO A 88 -2.93 -17.06 -13.85
CA PRO A 88 -2.31 -17.98 -14.78
C PRO A 88 -3.44 -18.78 -15.42
N SER A 89 -3.43 -18.86 -16.75
CA SER A 89 -4.37 -19.67 -17.52
C SER A 89 -4.55 -20.99 -16.79
N LEU A 90 -5.75 -21.26 -16.26
CA LEU A 90 -6.06 -22.59 -15.77
C LEU A 90 -5.96 -23.50 -16.99
N HIS A 91 -4.81 -24.14 -17.19
CA HIS A 91 -4.73 -25.27 -18.08
C HIS A 91 -5.75 -26.26 -17.52
N PRO A 92 -6.79 -26.63 -18.29
CA PRO A 92 -7.77 -27.58 -17.80
C PRO A 92 -7.01 -28.84 -17.42
N LEU A 93 -7.11 -29.23 -16.14
CA LEU A 93 -6.73 -30.57 -15.72
C LEU A 93 -7.64 -31.50 -16.51
N THR A 94 -7.12 -32.05 -17.60
CA THR A 94 -7.82 -33.07 -18.35
C THR A 94 -7.96 -34.27 -17.42
N SER A 95 -9.22 -34.63 -17.12
CA SER A 95 -9.58 -35.83 -16.40
C SER A 95 -9.13 -37.05 -17.19
N SER A 96 -7.86 -37.43 -17.08
CA SER A 96 -7.30 -38.64 -17.72
C SER A 96 -6.12 -39.22 -16.94
N GLN A 97 -5.89 -38.83 -15.69
CA GLN A 97 -4.75 -39.34 -14.90
C GLN A 97 -5.14 -40.12 -13.63
N TRP A 98 -6.43 -40.46 -13.43
CA TRP A 98 -6.88 -41.25 -12.27
C TRP A 98 -7.68 -42.50 -12.65
N GLU A 99 -7.44 -43.08 -13.83
CA GLU A 99 -7.77 -44.49 -14.07
C GLU A 99 -6.45 -45.24 -14.11
N HIS A 100 -6.18 -45.98 -13.02
CA HIS A 100 -5.27 -47.13 -12.82
C HIS A 100 -4.64 -47.06 -11.44
N SER A 101 -5.37 -47.53 -10.43
CA SER A 101 -4.85 -48.29 -9.28
C SER A 101 -5.99 -49.07 -8.64
#